data_AF-U6GHT2-F1
#
_entry.id   AF-U6GHT2-F1
#
_cell.length_a   1.000
_cell.length_b   1.000
_cell.length_c   1.000
_cell.angle_alpha   90.00
_cell.angle_beta   90.00
_cell.angle_gamma   90.00
#
_symmetry.space_group_name_H-M   'P 1'
#
loop_
_entity.id
_entity.type
_entity.pdbx_description
1 polymer ?
#
loop_
_entity_poly.entity_id
_entity_poly.type
_entity_poly.pdbx_seq_one_letter_code
_entity_poly.pdbx_strand_id
1 'polypeptide(L)'
;MPVSKRAKVVHLSKTKKQKTGSRSAASETKNLLIETVREMAEEEGVHIYVVELKNQKNAMLKAARDALKPGRLFFGKNKVLQVALGTQPSTECLDNVHKIAKLLVGERGILITKEGLKETKKILSSVTGDEFAKAGFTATKTIVLEKHLDVKMARFCISVVAHWHGGQVEVF
;
A
#
# COMPACT_ATOMS: atom_id res chain seq x y z
N MET A 1 3.97 -15.27 48.48
CA MET A 1 2.83 -15.66 47.62
C MET A 1 3.12 -15.27 46.18
N PRO A 2 2.86 -16.13 45.18
CA PRO A 2 2.94 -15.72 43.77
C PRO A 2 1.95 -14.57 43.51
N VAL A 3 2.44 -13.49 42.91
CA VAL A 3 1.61 -12.31 42.58
C VAL A 3 0.48 -12.74 41.65
N SER A 4 -0.74 -12.27 41.92
CA SER A 4 -1.90 -12.41 41.04
C SER A 4 -1.51 -12.09 39.58
N LYS A 5 -1.56 -13.10 38.70
CA LYS A 5 -1.28 -12.98 37.27
C LYS A 5 -2.56 -13.28 36.49
N ARG A 6 -2.89 -12.43 35.51
CA ARG A 6 -4.03 -12.66 34.62
C ARG A 6 -3.77 -13.90 33.76
N ALA A 7 -4.79 -14.74 33.59
CA ALA A 7 -4.73 -15.89 32.68
C ALA A 7 -4.47 -15.39 31.24
N LYS A 8 -3.49 -16.00 30.56
CA LYS A 8 -3.17 -15.70 29.18
C LYS A 8 -3.87 -16.71 28.27
N VAL A 9 -4.71 -16.24 27.36
CA VAL A 9 -5.33 -17.09 26.33
C VAL A 9 -4.23 -17.64 25.40
N VAL A 10 -4.19 -18.96 25.24
CA VAL A 10 -3.22 -19.66 24.37
C VAL A 10 -3.96 -20.13 23.11
N HIS A 11 -3.53 -19.65 21.95
CA HIS A 11 -4.09 -20.06 20.66
C HIS A 11 -3.41 -21.32 20.12
N LEU A 12 -4.20 -22.23 19.53
CA LEU A 12 -3.73 -23.47 18.90
C LEU A 12 -3.34 -23.31 17.41
N SER A 13 -3.25 -22.06 16.92
CA SER A 13 -2.88 -21.75 15.54
C SER A 13 -1.46 -22.24 15.22
N LYS A 14 -1.25 -22.77 14.01
CA LYS A 14 0.07 -23.24 13.54
C LYS A 14 1.08 -22.10 13.30
N THR A 15 0.63 -20.85 13.25
CA THR A 15 1.48 -19.67 13.01
C THR A 15 2.36 -19.39 14.23
N LYS A 16 3.67 -19.62 14.07
CA LYS A 16 4.66 -19.30 15.11
C LYS A 16 5.01 -17.82 15.05
N LYS A 17 5.16 -17.19 16.21
CA LYS A 17 5.71 -15.83 16.30
C LYS A 17 7.12 -15.83 15.71
N GLN A 18 7.34 -15.01 14.69
CA GLN A 18 8.69 -14.61 14.27
C GLN A 18 9.27 -13.79 15.43
N LYS A 19 9.96 -14.47 16.36
CA LYS A 19 10.47 -13.85 17.58
C LYS A 19 11.56 -12.86 17.20
N THR A 20 11.31 -11.58 17.44
CA THR A 20 12.24 -10.46 17.22
C THR A 20 13.50 -10.54 18.10
N GLY A 21 13.63 -11.53 18.99
CA GLY A 21 14.71 -11.65 19.98
C GLY A 21 15.33 -13.04 20.18
N SER A 22 14.95 -14.09 19.43
CA SER A 22 15.72 -15.35 19.43
C SER A 22 16.44 -15.52 18.09
N ARG A 23 17.74 -15.77 18.17
CA ARG A 23 18.79 -15.56 17.16
C ARG A 23 18.64 -16.19 15.76
N SER A 24 17.69 -17.06 15.46
CA SER A 24 17.66 -17.71 14.14
C SER A 24 16.77 -17.00 13.12
N ALA A 25 15.52 -17.42 12.93
CA ALA A 25 14.77 -17.09 11.70
C ALA A 25 14.48 -15.59 11.43
N ALA A 26 14.09 -14.82 12.45
CA ALA A 26 13.73 -13.41 12.27
C ALA A 26 14.97 -12.50 12.16
N SER A 27 16.12 -12.96 12.65
CA SER A 27 17.40 -12.27 12.47
C SER A 27 17.94 -12.58 11.07
N GLU A 28 17.90 -13.86 10.68
CA GLU A 28 18.26 -14.30 9.33
C GLU A 28 17.48 -13.55 8.25
N THR A 29 16.14 -13.42 8.39
CA THR A 29 15.33 -12.70 7.39
C THR A 29 15.73 -11.22 7.26
N LYS A 30 16.14 -10.57 8.36
CA LYS A 30 16.59 -9.17 8.32
C LYS A 30 17.98 -9.05 7.70
N ASN A 31 18.88 -9.97 8.04
CA ASN A 31 20.23 -10.02 7.48
C ASN A 31 20.17 -10.29 5.98
N LEU A 32 19.34 -11.25 5.55
CA LEU A 32 19.08 -11.51 4.13
C LEU A 32 18.56 -10.26 3.42
N LEU A 33 17.61 -9.54 4.02
CA LEU A 33 17.12 -8.28 3.46
C LEU A 33 18.24 -7.23 3.34
N ILE A 34 19.14 -7.15 4.32
CA ILE A 34 20.29 -6.23 4.31
C ILE A 34 21.26 -6.62 3.18
N GLU A 35 21.62 -7.89 3.08
CA GLU A 35 22.52 -8.44 2.07
C GLU A 35 21.97 -8.19 0.66
N THR A 36 20.71 -8.56 0.42
CA THR A 36 20.07 -8.35 -0.89
C THR A 36 20.00 -6.87 -1.29
N VAL A 37 19.81 -5.96 -0.34
CA VAL A 37 19.82 -4.51 -0.63
C VAL A 37 21.22 -4.03 -1.00
N ARG A 38 22.27 -4.52 -0.32
CA ARG A 38 23.66 -4.16 -0.61
C ARG A 38 24.11 -4.71 -1.95
N GLU A 39 23.85 -5.99 -2.22
CA GLU A 39 24.16 -6.63 -3.51
C GLU A 39 23.55 -5.86 -4.68
N MET A 40 22.26 -5.54 -4.62
CA MET A 40 21.58 -4.77 -5.67
C MET A 40 22.06 -3.32 -5.77
N ALA A 41 22.52 -2.73 -4.67
CA ALA A 41 23.04 -1.36 -4.67
C ALA A 41 24.43 -1.30 -5.30
N GLU A 42 25.29 -2.30 -5.07
CA GLU A 42 26.66 -2.38 -5.59
C GLU A 42 26.71 -2.73 -7.09
N GLU A 43 25.59 -3.16 -7.69
CA GLU A 43 25.48 -3.37 -9.14
C GLU A 43 25.73 -2.07 -9.93
N GLU A 44 26.46 -2.20 -11.05
CA GLU A 44 26.79 -1.06 -11.90
C GLU A 44 25.56 -0.52 -12.66
N GLY A 45 25.50 0.82 -12.80
CA GLY A 45 24.47 1.52 -13.57
C GLY A 45 23.10 1.58 -12.89
N VAL A 46 23.04 1.35 -11.59
CA VAL A 46 21.81 1.32 -10.82
C VAL A 46 21.52 2.66 -10.13
N HIS A 47 20.24 3.01 -10.09
CA HIS A 47 19.70 4.16 -9.39
C HIS A 47 18.93 3.75 -8.14
N ILE A 48 19.17 4.47 -7.03
CA ILE A 48 18.49 4.27 -5.75
C ILE A 48 17.50 5.41 -5.53
N TYR A 49 16.22 5.07 -5.43
CA TYR A 49 15.12 6.01 -5.18
C TYR A 49 14.47 5.75 -3.82
N VAL A 50 14.09 6.82 -3.13
CA VAL A 50 13.23 6.72 -1.94
C VAL A 50 11.79 6.98 -2.39
N VAL A 51 10.93 6.02 -2.13
CA VAL A 51 9.50 6.11 -2.47
C VAL A 51 8.68 6.24 -1.20
N GLU A 52 7.71 7.16 -1.21
CA GLU A 52 6.72 7.29 -0.16
C GLU A 52 5.45 6.57 -0.58
N LEU A 53 4.97 5.66 0.27
CA LEU A 53 3.74 4.94 0.04
C LEU A 53 2.65 5.58 0.90
N LYS A 54 1.51 5.89 0.28
CA LYS A 54 0.33 6.41 0.95
C LYS A 54 -0.81 5.44 0.74
N ASN A 55 -1.57 5.19 1.82
CA ASN A 55 -2.72 4.28 1.81
C ASN A 55 -2.43 2.88 1.21
N GLN A 56 -1.23 2.34 1.44
CA GLN A 56 -0.82 1.07 0.85
C GLN A 56 -1.75 -0.10 1.22
N LYS A 57 -1.93 -1.00 0.24
CA LYS A 57 -2.44 -2.37 0.40
C LYS A 57 -1.48 -3.36 -0.27
N ASN A 58 -1.46 -4.59 0.23
CA ASN A 58 -0.56 -5.64 -0.27
C ASN A 58 -0.78 -5.95 -1.76
N ALA A 59 -2.04 -5.89 -2.24
CA ALA A 59 -2.36 -6.12 -3.65
C ALA A 59 -1.70 -5.07 -4.56
N MET A 60 -1.87 -3.79 -4.25
CA MET A 60 -1.24 -2.69 -4.99
C MET A 60 0.28 -2.74 -4.90
N LEU A 61 0.84 -3.09 -3.74
CA LEU A 61 2.29 -3.23 -3.59
C LEU A 61 2.85 -4.39 -4.43
N LYS A 62 2.08 -5.46 -4.62
CA LYS A 62 2.45 -6.57 -5.51
C LYS A 62 2.44 -6.12 -6.98
N ALA A 63 1.39 -5.42 -7.41
CA ALA A 63 1.30 -4.86 -8.75
C ALA A 63 2.45 -3.88 -9.04
N ALA A 64 2.81 -3.03 -8.07
CA ALA A 64 3.96 -2.14 -8.17
C ALA A 64 5.28 -2.91 -8.35
N ARG A 65 5.51 -3.96 -7.57
CA ARG A 65 6.70 -4.81 -7.71
C ARG A 65 6.78 -5.50 -9.05
N ASP A 66 5.64 -5.93 -9.60
CA ASP A 66 5.60 -6.59 -10.90
C ASP A 66 5.87 -5.60 -12.04
N ALA A 67 5.34 -4.38 -11.96
CA ALA A 67 5.56 -3.31 -12.94
C ALA A 67 6.99 -2.73 -12.93
N LEU A 68 7.68 -2.81 -11.78
CA LEU A 68 9.02 -2.25 -11.59
C LEU A 68 10.16 -3.23 -11.94
N LYS A 69 9.86 -4.43 -12.43
CA LYS A 69 10.89 -5.40 -12.88
C LYS A 69 11.59 -4.87 -14.14
N PRO A 70 12.93 -5.00 -14.26
CA PRO A 70 13.83 -5.83 -13.43
C PRO A 70 14.26 -5.21 -12.10
N GLY A 71 13.91 -3.94 -11.83
CA GLY A 71 14.15 -3.30 -10.55
C GLY A 71 13.46 -3.96 -9.36
N ARG A 72 13.92 -3.64 -8.15
CA ARG A 72 13.41 -4.18 -6.89
C ARG A 72 12.95 -3.09 -5.94
N LEU A 73 11.70 -3.21 -5.50
CA LEU A 73 11.09 -2.37 -4.47
C LEU A 73 11.15 -3.04 -3.10
N PHE A 74 12.00 -2.49 -2.24
CA PHE A 74 12.16 -2.88 -0.83
C PHE A 74 11.26 -2.04 0.06
N PHE A 75 10.34 -2.70 0.76
CA PHE A 75 9.48 -2.09 1.76
C PHE A 75 9.48 -2.95 3.01
N GLY A 76 10.03 -2.41 4.09
CA GLY A 76 10.26 -3.12 5.34
C GLY A 76 10.51 -2.13 6.48
N LYS A 77 11.16 -2.57 7.55
CA LYS A 77 11.49 -1.67 8.66
C LYS A 77 12.55 -0.67 8.21
N ASN A 78 12.23 0.63 8.20
CA ASN A 78 13.14 1.69 7.75
C ASN A 78 14.51 1.60 8.41
N LYS A 79 14.58 1.28 9.71
CA LYS A 79 15.86 1.12 10.41
C LYS A 79 16.74 0.00 9.84
N VAL A 80 16.15 -1.08 9.35
CA VAL A 80 16.89 -2.17 8.70
C VAL A 80 17.43 -1.70 7.35
N LEU A 81 16.59 -1.00 6.57
CA LEU A 81 17.00 -0.43 5.29
C LEU A 81 18.09 0.66 5.45
N GLN A 82 18.02 1.47 6.50
CA GLN A 82 19.06 2.45 6.87
C GLN A 82 20.41 1.78 7.18
N VAL A 83 20.40 0.64 7.88
CA VAL A 83 21.61 -0.13 8.17
C VAL A 83 22.16 -0.79 6.90
N ALA A 84 21.28 -1.20 5.98
CA ALA A 84 21.70 -1.78 4.70
C ALA A 84 22.50 -0.79 3.86
N LEU A 85 21.98 0.44 3.72
CA LEU A 85 22.62 1.54 3.00
C LEU A 85 23.83 2.16 3.73
N GLY A 86 23.82 2.12 5.06
CA GLY A 86 24.76 2.82 5.94
C GLY A 86 24.17 4.11 6.50
N THR A 87 24.43 4.37 7.78
CA THR A 87 23.88 5.56 8.49
C THR A 87 24.90 6.69 8.62
N GLN A 88 26.18 6.35 8.52
CA GLN A 88 27.31 7.26 8.58
C GLN A 88 28.22 7.06 7.36
N PRO A 89 29.02 8.08 6.98
CA PRO A 89 29.98 7.97 5.87
C PRO A 89 30.98 6.82 6.02
N SER A 90 31.32 6.44 7.26
CA SER A 90 32.24 5.32 7.54
C SER A 90 31.64 3.93 7.29
N THR A 91 30.30 3.85 7.17
CA THR A 91 29.54 2.58 7.10
C THR A 91 28.73 2.46 5.81
N GLU A 92 28.86 3.42 4.89
CA GLU A 92 28.08 3.44 3.67
C GLU A 92 28.60 2.44 2.65
N CYS A 93 27.68 1.78 1.95
CA CYS A 93 28.03 0.83 0.88
C CYS A 93 28.50 1.56 -0.39
N LEU A 94 28.05 2.79 -0.58
CA LEU A 94 28.31 3.63 -1.74
C LEU A 94 28.48 5.07 -1.27
N ASP A 95 29.30 5.83 -1.97
CA ASP A 95 29.58 7.22 -1.63
C ASP A 95 28.29 8.04 -1.52
N ASN A 96 28.18 8.81 -0.44
CA ASN A 96 27.07 9.71 -0.12
C ASN A 96 25.68 9.06 0.11
N VAL A 97 25.56 7.73 0.09
CA VAL A 97 24.27 7.04 0.24
C VAL A 97 23.69 7.15 1.66
N HIS A 98 24.53 7.44 2.67
CA HIS A 98 24.06 7.76 4.03
C HIS A 98 23.07 8.94 4.06
N LYS A 99 23.11 9.86 3.07
CA LYS A 99 22.16 10.97 2.93
C LYS A 99 20.76 10.47 2.57
N ILE A 100 20.67 9.48 1.68
CA ILE A 100 19.42 8.83 1.27
C ILE A 100 18.85 8.03 2.44
N ALA A 101 19.70 7.31 3.18
CA ALA A 101 19.28 6.55 4.35
C ALA A 101 18.54 7.43 5.39
N LYS A 102 19.01 8.66 5.63
CA LYS A 102 18.35 9.61 6.55
C LYS A 102 16.92 9.98 6.13
N LEU A 103 16.58 9.89 4.85
CA LEU A 103 15.24 10.20 4.34
C LEU A 103 14.22 9.08 4.60
N LEU A 104 14.64 7.90 5.04
CA LEU A 104 13.78 6.75 5.33
C LEU A 104 13.05 6.93 6.68
N VAL A 105 12.04 7.79 6.69
CA VAL A 105 11.18 8.10 7.85
C VAL A 105 9.71 7.94 7.45
N GLY A 106 8.89 7.37 8.33
CA GLY A 106 7.47 7.11 8.04
C GLY A 106 7.25 5.91 7.10
N GLU A 107 6.22 5.99 6.26
CA GLU A 107 5.85 4.92 5.30
C GLU A 107 6.65 5.07 4.00
N ARG A 108 7.96 4.78 4.08
CA ARG A 108 8.88 4.89 2.94
C ARG A 108 9.58 3.58 2.63
N GLY A 109 9.87 3.38 1.35
CA GLY A 109 10.63 2.25 0.81
C GLY A 109 11.79 2.71 -0.06
N ILE A 110 12.63 1.75 -0.46
CA ILE A 110 13.72 1.96 -1.41
C ILE A 110 13.37 1.22 -2.70
N LEU A 111 13.50 1.88 -3.83
CA LEU A 111 13.48 1.28 -5.15
C LEU A 111 14.88 1.32 -5.75
N ILE A 112 15.36 0.17 -6.17
CA ILE A 112 16.65 0.01 -6.83
C ILE A 112 16.39 -0.46 -8.26
N THR A 113 16.76 0.32 -9.28
CA THR A 113 16.50 0.02 -10.70
C THR A 113 17.56 0.64 -11.61
N LYS A 114 17.79 0.06 -12.80
CA LYS A 114 18.67 0.62 -13.85
C LYS A 114 17.96 1.69 -14.69
N GLU A 115 16.66 1.86 -14.49
CA GLU A 115 15.85 2.85 -15.20
C GLU A 115 16.10 4.27 -14.68
N GLY A 116 16.09 5.21 -15.62
CA GLY A 116 16.25 6.63 -15.31
C GLY A 116 15.00 7.23 -14.66
N LEU A 117 15.19 8.39 -14.02
CA LEU A 117 14.14 9.07 -13.24
C LEU A 117 12.83 9.29 -14.01
N LYS A 118 12.90 9.61 -15.31
CA LYS A 118 11.71 9.90 -16.13
C LYS A 118 10.85 8.65 -16.31
N GLU A 119 11.47 7.52 -16.62
CA GLU A 119 10.79 6.24 -16.84
C GLU A 119 10.23 5.69 -15.53
N THR A 120 11.04 5.71 -14.46
CA THR A 120 10.59 5.28 -13.14
C THR A 120 9.40 6.09 -12.64
N LYS A 121 9.40 7.43 -12.82
CA LYS A 121 8.23 8.27 -12.48
C LYS A 121 6.99 7.88 -13.29
N LYS A 122 7.15 7.60 -14.59
CA LYS A 122 6.05 7.18 -15.46
C LYS A 122 5.45 5.86 -14.99
N ILE A 123 6.27 4.87 -14.65
CA ILE A 123 5.81 3.57 -14.13
C ILE A 123 5.12 3.74 -12.78
N LEU A 124 5.70 4.51 -11.85
CA LEU A 124 5.06 4.74 -10.55
C LEU A 124 3.72 5.46 -10.68
N SER A 125 3.57 6.36 -11.66
CA SER A 125 2.29 7.03 -11.93
C SER A 125 1.23 6.15 -12.57
N SER A 126 1.62 5.08 -13.28
CA SER A 126 0.65 4.12 -13.83
C SER A 126 0.14 3.15 -12.77
N VAL A 127 0.92 2.92 -11.69
CA VAL A 127 0.53 2.09 -10.56
C VAL A 127 -0.19 2.93 -9.49
N THR A 128 -1.34 3.48 -9.86
CA THR A 128 -2.26 4.14 -8.93
C THR A 128 -3.61 3.45 -8.96
N GLY A 129 -4.31 3.42 -7.82
CA GLY A 129 -5.64 2.82 -7.73
C GLY A 129 -6.47 3.48 -6.63
N ASP A 130 -7.79 3.46 -6.81
CA ASP A 130 -8.73 3.99 -5.83
C ASP A 130 -8.86 3.03 -4.66
N GLU A 131 -8.64 3.56 -3.44
CA GLU A 131 -8.72 2.78 -2.22
C GLU A 131 -9.50 3.53 -1.14
N PHE A 132 -10.23 2.77 -0.32
CA PHE A 132 -10.97 3.35 0.80
C PHE A 132 -10.03 4.11 1.75
N ALA A 133 -10.49 5.27 2.22
CA ALA A 133 -9.78 6.04 3.22
C ALA A 133 -9.69 5.28 4.54
N LYS A 134 -8.55 5.38 5.22
CA LYS A 134 -8.37 4.87 6.59
C LYS A 134 -8.64 6.00 7.59
N ALA A 135 -9.04 5.63 8.81
CA ALA A 135 -9.19 6.61 9.89
C ALA A 135 -7.88 7.39 10.10
N GLY A 136 -7.98 8.71 10.27
CA GLY A 136 -6.85 9.61 10.42
C GLY A 136 -6.28 10.18 9.11
N PHE A 137 -6.77 9.75 7.94
CA PHE A 137 -6.42 10.36 6.66
C PHE A 137 -7.20 11.67 6.47
N THR A 138 -6.51 12.71 5.98
CA THR A 138 -7.18 13.95 5.56
C THR A 138 -8.03 13.68 4.31
N ALA A 139 -9.30 14.07 4.36
CA ALA A 139 -10.20 13.91 3.22
C ALA A 139 -9.72 14.73 2.02
N THR A 140 -9.60 14.09 0.86
CA THR A 140 -9.21 14.75 -0.41
C THR A 140 -10.39 15.39 -1.12
N LYS A 141 -11.62 14.97 -0.78
CA LYS A 141 -12.87 15.47 -1.36
C LYS A 141 -13.93 15.55 -0.28
N THR A 142 -14.79 16.56 -0.34
CA THR A 142 -16.00 16.62 0.46
C THR A 142 -17.04 15.69 -0.14
N ILE A 143 -17.51 14.71 0.63
CA ILE A 143 -18.60 13.81 0.21
C ILE A 143 -19.89 14.39 0.76
N VAL A 144 -20.78 14.83 -0.13
CA VAL A 144 -22.14 15.24 0.23
C VAL A 144 -23.07 14.07 -0.06
N LEU A 145 -23.77 13.61 0.96
CA LEU A 145 -24.83 12.62 0.77
C LEU A 145 -26.07 13.35 0.24
N GLU A 146 -26.43 13.09 -1.01
CA GLU A 146 -27.68 13.57 -1.56
C GLU A 146 -28.85 12.90 -0.84
N LYS A 147 -29.86 13.69 -0.52
CA LYS A 147 -31.03 13.27 0.27
C LYS A 147 -31.92 12.25 -0.49
N HIS A 148 -31.61 12.00 -1.77
CA HIS A 148 -32.46 11.28 -2.71
C HIS A 148 -31.59 10.31 -3.53
N LEU A 149 -31.26 9.14 -2.98
CA LEU A 149 -31.18 7.96 -3.85
C LEU A 149 -32.63 7.72 -4.29
N ASP A 150 -33.09 8.41 -5.32
CA ASP A 150 -34.32 8.09 -6.04
C ASP A 150 -34.12 6.72 -6.67
N VAL A 151 -34.27 5.67 -5.86
CA VAL A 151 -34.88 4.45 -6.35
C VAL A 151 -36.16 4.95 -6.99
N LYS A 152 -36.17 5.03 -8.33
CA LYS A 152 -37.36 5.31 -9.10
C LYS A 152 -38.35 4.21 -8.75
N MET A 153 -39.09 4.36 -7.66
CA MET A 153 -40.30 3.61 -7.43
C MET A 153 -41.15 4.01 -8.63
N ALA A 154 -41.35 3.04 -9.53
CA ALA A 154 -42.21 3.22 -10.69
C ALA A 154 -43.50 3.86 -10.19
N ARG A 155 -43.75 5.12 -10.60
CA ARG A 155 -44.95 5.83 -10.22
C ARG A 155 -46.10 5.04 -10.82
N PHE A 156 -46.85 4.33 -9.98
CA PHE A 156 -48.06 3.64 -10.41
C PHE A 156 -49.07 4.72 -10.83
N CYS A 157 -49.17 4.94 -12.13
CA CYS A 157 -50.15 5.83 -12.73
C CYS A 157 -51.19 5.00 -13.44
N ILE A 158 -52.44 5.11 -13.01
CA ILE A 158 -53.60 4.67 -13.78
C ILE A 158 -54.05 5.89 -14.58
N SER A 159 -54.08 5.75 -15.90
CA SER A 159 -54.66 6.73 -16.81
C SER A 159 -55.79 6.06 -17.56
N VAL A 160 -56.89 6.78 -17.75
CA VAL A 160 -58.03 6.30 -18.55
C VAL A 160 -57.63 6.52 -20.01
N VAL A 161 -57.38 5.44 -20.73
CA VAL A 161 -56.97 5.49 -22.15
C VAL A 161 -58.19 5.62 -23.07
N ALA A 162 -59.37 5.16 -22.62
CA ALA A 162 -60.59 5.29 -23.37
C ALA A 162 -61.83 5.23 -22.47
N HIS A 163 -62.90 5.86 -22.91
CA HIS A 163 -64.23 5.81 -22.30
C HIS A 163 -65.25 5.41 -23.36
N TRP A 164 -66.14 4.47 -23.01
CA TRP A 164 -67.26 4.07 -23.85
C TRP A 164 -68.57 4.47 -23.20
N HIS A 165 -69.43 5.13 -23.96
CA HIS A 165 -70.80 5.42 -23.56
C HIS A 165 -71.72 5.44 -24.77
N GLY A 166 -72.82 4.68 -24.72
CA GLY A 166 -73.89 4.75 -25.72
C GLY A 166 -73.48 4.33 -27.15
N GLY A 167 -72.51 3.43 -27.29
CA GLY A 167 -72.05 2.93 -28.59
C GLY A 167 -70.88 3.70 -29.21
N GLN A 168 -70.44 4.81 -28.61
CA GLN A 168 -69.28 5.58 -29.06
C GLN A 168 -68.10 5.42 -28.09
N VAL A 169 -66.89 5.31 -28.64
CA VAL A 169 -65.63 5.23 -27.88
C VAL A 169 -64.85 6.53 -28.07
N GLU A 170 -64.50 7.20 -26.98
CA GLU A 170 -63.56 8.32 -26.95
C GLU A 170 -62.25 7.85 -26.32
N VAL A 171 -61.13 8.13 -27.00
CA VAL A 171 -59.78 7.74 -26.57
C VAL A 171 -59.06 9.01 -26.09
N PHE A 172 -58.45 8.96 -24.91
CA PHE A 172 -57.78 10.10 -24.25
C PHE A 172 -56.26 9.99 -24.32
#